data_AF-A0ABD6YN16-F1
#
_entry.id   AF-A0ABD6YN16-F1
#
_cell.length_a   1.000
_cell.length_b   1.000
_cell.length_c   1.000
_cell.angle_alpha   90.00
_cell.angle_beta   90.00
_cell.angle_gamma   90.00
#
_symmetry.space_group_name_H-M   'P 1'
#
loop_
_entity.id
_entity.type
_entity.pdbx_description
1 polymer ?
#
loop_
_entity_poly.entity_id
_entity_poly.type
_entity_poly.pdbx_seq_one_letter_code
_entity_poly.pdbx_strand_id
1 'polypeptide(L)' 'MANYFCKCCGTKANSISSLLSRRCDSNPSERRHLLYEGGQKTQYHCEYCSAKSSSLTVLCVGKCSHNPNGGTHIPL' A
#
# COMPACT_ATOMS: atom_id res chain seq x y z
N MET A 1 12.83 15.80 0.64
CA MET A 1 11.69 15.35 1.46
C MET A 1 11.54 13.85 1.30
N ALA A 2 11.50 13.08 2.39
CA ALA A 2 11.24 11.65 2.31
C ALA A 2 9.73 11.42 2.19
N ASN A 3 9.30 10.75 1.13
CA ASN A 3 7.92 10.33 0.94
C ASN A 3 7.79 8.86 1.38
N TYR A 4 6.99 8.62 2.40
CA TYR A 4 6.68 7.28 2.89
C TYR A 4 5.30 6.88 2.40
N PHE A 5 5.16 5.64 1.96
CA PHE A 5 3.91 5.14 1.40
C PHE A 5 3.37 3.98 2.21
N CYS A 6 2.05 3.80 2.20
CA CYS A 6 1.42 2.63 2.80
C CYS A 6 1.25 1.52 1.75
N LYS A 7 1.69 0.29 2.05
CA LYS A 7 1.53 -0.86 1.13
C LYS A 7 0.10 -1.42 1.07
N CYS A 8 -0.79 -1.04 1.99
CA CYS A 8 -2.18 -1.53 2.01
C CYS A 8 -3.17 -0.57 1.35
N CYS A 9 -2.95 0.75 1.44
CA CYS A 9 -3.86 1.75 0.87
C CYS A 9 -3.19 2.74 -0.09
N GLY A 10 -1.86 2.72 -0.19
CA GLY A 10 -1.09 3.62 -1.05
C GLY A 10 -1.11 5.09 -0.63
N THR A 11 -1.56 5.41 0.59
CA THR A 11 -1.44 6.76 1.16
C THR A 11 0.03 7.16 1.22
N LYS A 12 0.33 8.40 0.82
CA LYS A 12 1.62 9.04 1.02
C LYS A 12 1.63 9.87 2.30
N ALA A 13 2.76 9.87 3.01
CA ALA A 13 3.01 10.70 4.17
C ALA A 13 4.45 11.24 4.15
N ASN A 14 4.65 12.38 4.80
CA ASN A 14 5.96 13.02 4.90
C ASN A 14 6.84 12.43 6.03
N SER A 15 6.29 11.52 6.84
CA SER A 15 6.97 10.82 7.94
C SER A 15 6.25 9.54 8.29
N ILE A 16 6.99 8.52 8.73
CA ILE A 16 6.44 7.24 9.17
C ILE A 16 5.44 7.44 10.32
N SER A 17 5.76 8.27 11.32
CA SER A 17 4.85 8.54 12.44
C SER A 17 3.51 9.14 12.02
N SER A 18 3.49 10.00 10.98
CA SER A 18 2.25 10.55 10.43
C SER A 18 1.43 9.52 9.65
N LEU A 19 2.10 8.53 9.05
CA LEU A 19 1.46 7.40 8.39
C LEU A 19 0.83 6.45 9.43
N LEU A 20 1.60 6.07 10.45
CA LEU A 20 1.20 5.11 11.48
C LEU A 20 0.19 5.66 12.48
N SER A 21 0.15 6.99 12.68
CA SER A 21 -0.83 7.63 13.56
C SER A 21 -2.25 7.60 13.00
N ARG A 22 -2.41 7.36 11.70
CA ARG A 22 -3.72 7.22 11.03
C ARG A 22 -4.17 5.76 11.01
N ARG A 23 -5.48 5.55 10.86
CA ARG A 23 -6.07 4.22 10.67
C ARG A 23 -6.19 3.92 9.17
N CYS A 24 -5.86 2.68 8.81
CA CYS A 24 -5.95 2.17 7.45
C CYS A 24 -7.15 1.22 7.34
N ASP A 25 -8.20 1.64 6.65
CA ASP A 25 -9.39 0.80 6.45
C ASP A 25 -9.13 -0.36 5.48
N SER A 26 -8.17 -0.18 4.56
CA SER A 26 -7.71 -1.23 3.64
C SER A 26 -6.96 -2.38 4.31
N ASN A 27 -6.61 -2.26 5.60
CA ASN A 27 -6.00 -3.33 6.37
C ASN A 27 -7.04 -3.93 7.35
N PRO A 28 -7.70 -5.04 6.98
CA PRO A 28 -8.76 -5.62 7.79
C PRO A 28 -8.27 -6.21 9.12
N SER A 29 -7.01 -6.63 9.21
CA SER A 29 -6.47 -7.28 10.42
C SER A 29 -6.14 -6.26 11.53
N GLU A 30 -5.28 -5.30 11.22
CA GLU A 30 -4.70 -4.39 12.23
C GLU A 30 -5.25 -2.96 12.13
N ARG A 31 -6.07 -2.65 11.11
CA ARG A 31 -6.57 -1.30 10.78
C ARG A 31 -5.49 -0.20 10.82
N ARG A 32 -4.23 -0.58 10.57
CA ARG A 32 -3.04 0.28 10.64
C ARG A 32 -2.35 0.33 9.30
N HIS A 33 -1.75 1.47 8.99
CA HIS A 33 -0.94 1.60 7.79
C HIS A 33 0.34 0.78 7.94
N LEU A 34 0.72 0.06 6.87
CA LEU A 34 1.98 -0.65 6.81
C LEU A 34 2.92 0.08 5.88
N LEU A 35 4.16 0.29 6.32
CA LEU A 35 5.16 0.97 5.50
C LEU A 35 5.49 0.16 4.26
N TYR A 36 5.59 0.85 3.13
CA TYR A 36 6.14 0.32 1.89
C TYR A 36 7.63 0.63 1.82
N GLU A 37 8.46 -0.42 1.77
CA GLU A 37 9.92 -0.31 1.81
C GLU A 37 10.55 -0.16 0.41
N GLY A 38 9.79 -0.35 -0.68
CA GLY A 38 10.32 -0.35 -2.05
C GLY A 38 10.63 1.03 -2.66
N GLY A 39 10.36 2.13 -1.93
CA GLY A 39 10.64 3.50 -2.37
C GLY A 39 9.75 3.99 -3.52
N GLN A 40 9.89 5.25 -3.94
CA GLN A 40 9.06 5.77 -5.02
C GLN A 40 9.53 5.19 -6.37
N LYS A 41 8.66 4.41 -7.03
CA LYS A 41 8.87 3.85 -8.36
C LYS A 41 7.92 4.51 -9.37
N THR A 42 8.27 4.45 -10.65
CA THR A 42 7.41 4.90 -11.76
C THR A 42 6.26 3.94 -12.01
N GLN A 43 6.44 2.66 -11.72
CA GLN A 43 5.41 1.62 -11.75
C GLN A 43 5.55 0.71 -10.53
N TYR A 44 4.42 0.36 -9.97
CA TYR A 44 4.28 -0.56 -8.85
C TYR A 44 3.53 -1.79 -9.31
N HIS A 45 4.00 -2.95 -8.89
CA HIS A 45 3.42 -4.23 -9.28
C HIS A 45 2.88 -4.93 -8.04
N CYS A 46 1.77 -5.64 -8.17
CA CYS A 46 1.26 -6.46 -7.09
C CYS A 46 2.04 -7.77 -7.01
N GLU A 47 2.56 -8.09 -5.82
CA GLU A 47 3.30 -9.33 -5.56
C GLU A 47 2.49 -10.59 -5.91
N TYR A 48 1.17 -10.58 -5.67
CA TYR A 48 0.33 -11.78 -5.79
C TYR A 48 -0.32 -11.99 -7.15
N CYS A 49 -0.71 -10.92 -7.86
CA CYS A 49 -1.49 -11.03 -9.10
C CYS A 49 -0.84 -10.30 -10.28
N SER A 50 0.37 -9.75 -10.10
CA SER A 50 1.10 -9.00 -11.13
C SER A 50 0.36 -7.77 -11.70
N ALA A 51 -0.72 -7.32 -11.06
CA ALA A 51 -1.39 -6.07 -11.41
C ALA A 51 -0.41 -4.91 -11.31
N LYS A 52 -0.40 -4.03 -12.30
CA LYS A 52 0.53 -2.89 -12.35
C LYS A 52 -0.21 -1.56 -12.31
N SER A 53 0.38 -0.59 -11.63
CA SER A 53 -0.14 0.78 -11.59
C SER A 53 1.00 1.78 -11.43
N SER A 54 0.83 2.96 -12.00
CA SER A 54 1.74 4.09 -11.82
C SER A 54 1.55 4.78 -10.46
N SER A 55 0.57 4.37 -9.66
CA SER A 55 0.31 4.92 -8.33
C SER A 55 -0.09 3.85 -7.33
N LEU A 56 0.61 3.81 -6.19
CA LEU A 56 0.29 2.90 -5.09
C LEU A 56 -1.15 3.03 -4.61
N THR A 57 -1.67 4.27 -4.55
CA THR A 57 -3.04 4.54 -4.15
C THR A 57 -4.03 3.87 -5.10
N VAL A 58 -3.81 4.00 -6.41
CA VAL A 58 -4.66 3.37 -7.44
C VAL A 58 -4.55 1.85 -7.37
N LEU A 59 -3.34 1.32 -7.19
CA LEU A 59 -3.15 -0.12 -7.03
C LEU A 59 -3.90 -0.65 -5.81
N CYS A 60 -3.76 0.01 -4.67
CA CYS A 60 -4.36 -0.43 -3.40
C CYS A 60 -5.88 -0.21 -3.31
N VAL A 61 -6.47 0.67 -4.12
CA VAL A 61 -7.94 0.82 -4.19
C VAL A 61 -8.58 -0.46 -4.74
N GLY A 62 -7.87 -1.19 -5.61
CA GLY A 62 -8.31 -2.50 -6.07
C GLY A 62 -8.23 -3.57 -4.98
N LYS A 63 -9.15 -4.53 -5.04
CA LYS A 63 -9.06 -5.76 -4.23
C LYS A 63 -8.27 -6.80 -5.00
N CYS A 64 -7.35 -7.46 -4.31
CA CYS A 64 -6.56 -8.53 -4.87
C CYS A 64 -7.14 -9.89 -4.46
N SER A 65 -7.73 -10.60 -5.42
CA SER A 65 -8.27 -11.95 -5.21
C SER A 65 -7.18 -12.99 -4.89
N HIS A 66 -5.93 -12.72 -5.27
CA HIS A 66 -4.78 -13.58 -5.03
C HIS A 66 -4.05 -13.26 -3.72
N ASN A 67 -4.48 -12.21 -2.99
CA ASN A 67 -3.90 -11.92 -1.68
C ASN A 67 -4.41 -12.95 -0.66
N PRO A 68 -3.53 -13.80 -0.08
CA PRO A 68 -3.94 -14.90 0.79
C PRO A 68 -4.61 -14.41 2.08
N ASN A 69 -4.32 -13.18 2.49
CA ASN A 69 -4.92 -12.59 3.69
C ASN A 69 -6.28 -11.94 3.44
N GLY A 70 -6.77 -11.95 2.19
CA GLY A 70 -7.95 -11.22 1.75
C GLY A 70 -7.74 -9.71 1.87
N GLY A 71 -7.84 -8.96 0.77
CA GLY A 71 -7.71 -7.50 0.86
C GLY A 71 -7.26 -6.83 -0.41
N THR A 72 -6.45 -5.80 -0.26
CA THR A 72 -5.96 -4.95 -1.35
C THR A 72 -4.70 -5.53 -2.00
N HIS A 73 -4.32 -4.98 -3.14
CA HIS A 73 -3.06 -5.32 -3.80
C HIS A 73 -1.86 -4.91 -2.93
N ILE A 74 -0.96 -5.85 -2.69
CA ILE A 74 0.32 -5.58 -2.02
C ILE A 74 1.38 -5.22 -3.07
N PRO A 75 1.87 -3.97 -3.08
CA PRO A 75 2.88 -3.49 -4.00
C PRO A 75 4.29 -4.00 -3.64
N LEU A 76 5.05 -4.33 -4.67
CA LEU A 76 6.48 -4.67 -4.65
C LEU A 76 7.32 -3.49 -5.16
#